data_AF-A0AA45G6A4-F1
#
_entry.id   AF-A0AA45G6A4-F1
#
_cell.length_a   1.000
_cell.length_b   1.000
_cell.length_c   1.000
_cell.angle_alpha   90.00
_cell.angle_beta   90.00
_cell.angle_gamma   90.00
#
_symmetry.space_group_name_H-M   'P 1'
#
loop_
_entity.id
_entity.type
_entity.pdbx_description
1 polymer ?
#
loop_
_entity_poly.entity_id
_entity_poly.type
_entity_poly.pdbx_seq_one_letter_code
_entity_poly.pdbx_strand_id
1 'polypeptide(L)'
;MAPDPTTVNVSHLHDLATSARSASKAIGQAKPLNGGHDPESDARGALVARSLGDSAIALDKAIEYHAQRIAHFGDLATKSANAYEHTERNNRHRIGG
;
A
#
# COMPACT_ATOMS: atom_id res chain seq x y z
N MET A 1 -19.87 -14.11 24.44
CA MET A 1 -18.96 -13.08 24.99
C MET A 1 -18.46 -12.25 23.83
N ALA A 2 -18.72 -10.94 23.82
CA ALA A 2 -18.02 -10.03 22.90
C ALA A 2 -16.56 -9.91 23.35
N PRO A 3 -15.58 -9.83 22.43
CA PRO A 3 -14.20 -9.55 22.80
C PRO A 3 -14.13 -8.20 23.53
N ASP A 4 -13.30 -8.13 24.57
CA ASP A 4 -13.02 -6.89 25.28
C ASP A 4 -12.49 -5.86 24.28
N PRO A 5 -13.13 -4.67 24.15
CA PRO A 5 -12.73 -3.65 23.17
C PRO A 5 -11.30 -3.12 23.38
N THR A 6 -10.65 -3.46 24.49
CA THR A 6 -9.25 -3.13 24.77
C THR A 6 -8.25 -4.16 24.21
N THR A 7 -8.70 -5.33 23.77
CA THR A 7 -7.80 -6.37 23.23
C THR A 7 -7.57 -6.13 21.74
N VAL A 8 -6.34 -5.75 21.38
CA VAL A 8 -5.97 -5.59 19.97
C VAL A 8 -5.96 -6.95 19.29
N ASN A 9 -6.74 -7.10 18.23
CA ASN A 9 -6.70 -8.30 17.39
C ASN A 9 -5.48 -8.26 16.48
N VAL A 10 -4.40 -8.92 16.92
CA VAL A 10 -3.12 -9.00 16.19
C VAL A 10 -3.26 -9.69 14.84
N SER A 11 -4.11 -10.72 14.73
CA SER A 11 -4.31 -11.42 13.46
C SER A 11 -4.92 -10.49 12.42
N HIS A 12 -5.90 -9.67 12.82
CA HIS A 12 -6.46 -8.63 11.94
C HIS A 12 -5.40 -7.61 11.48
N LEU A 13 -4.41 -7.26 12.30
CA LEU A 13 -3.33 -6.35 11.88
C LEU A 13 -2.42 -6.99 10.84
N HIS A 14 -2.10 -8.28 10.97
CA HIS A 14 -1.34 -9.01 9.95
C HIS A 14 -2.12 -9.22 8.65
N ASP A 15 -3.42 -9.50 8.75
CA ASP A 15 -4.32 -9.60 7.60
C ASP A 15 -4.37 -8.26 6.85
N LEU A 16 -4.56 -7.15 7.59
CA LEU A 16 -4.53 -5.81 7.02
C LEU A 16 -3.20 -5.51 6.33
N ALA A 17 -2.07 -5.88 6.94
CA ALA A 17 -0.75 -5.70 6.33
C ALA A 17 -0.61 -6.47 5.01
N THR A 18 -1.11 -7.70 4.98
CA THR A 18 -1.10 -8.56 3.79
C THR A 18 -1.99 -8.00 2.69
N SER A 19 -3.22 -7.60 3.03
CA SER A 19 -4.15 -6.97 2.10
C SER A 19 -3.59 -5.66 1.53
N ALA A 20 -2.97 -4.82 2.36
CA ALA A 20 -2.36 -3.58 1.92
C ALA A 20 -1.21 -3.84 0.93
N ARG A 21 -0.31 -4.80 1.20
CA ARG A 21 0.76 -5.16 0.26
C ARG A 21 0.22 -5.69 -1.06
N SER A 22 -0.80 -6.54 -1.01
CA SER A 22 -1.46 -7.07 -2.22
C SER A 22 -2.10 -5.95 -3.04
N ALA A 23 -2.84 -5.05 -2.40
CA ALA A 23 -3.46 -3.89 -3.05
C ALA A 23 -2.43 -2.94 -3.64
N SER A 24 -1.35 -2.62 -2.90
CA SER A 24 -0.24 -1.81 -3.39
C SER A 24 0.38 -2.41 -4.65
N LYS A 25 0.63 -3.72 -4.66
CA LYS A 25 1.15 -4.43 -5.84
C LYS A 25 0.18 -4.36 -7.02
N ALA A 26 -1.10 -4.63 -6.79
CA ALA A 26 -2.12 -4.60 -7.85
C ALA A 26 -2.26 -3.20 -8.47
N ILE A 27 -2.26 -2.15 -7.65
CA ILE A 27 -2.31 -0.76 -8.12
C ILE A 27 -1.03 -0.41 -8.88
N GLY A 28 0.14 -0.80 -8.36
CA GLY A 28 1.43 -0.57 -9.03
C GLY A 28 1.56 -1.26 -10.39
N GLN A 29 0.77 -2.31 -10.65
CA GLN A 29 0.71 -2.99 -11.95
C GLN A 29 -0.18 -2.27 -12.98
N ALA A 30 -0.96 -1.27 -12.58
CA ALA A 30 -1.77 -0.48 -13.51
C ALA A 30 -0.93 0.48 -14.36
N LYS A 31 0.31 0.78 -13.94
CA LYS A 31 1.28 1.55 -14.72
C LYS A 31 2.21 0.63 -15.52
N PRO A 32 2.74 1.07 -16.67
CA PRO A 32 2.53 2.39 -17.28
C PRO A 32 1.21 2.49 -18.06
N LEU A 33 0.45 3.57 -17.86
CA LEU A 33 -0.84 3.78 -18.51
C LEU A 33 -0.73 4.09 -20.00
N ASN A 34 0.41 4.64 -20.45
CA ASN A 34 0.69 4.86 -21.87
C ASN A 34 1.11 3.56 -22.60
N GLY A 35 1.07 2.39 -21.93
CA GLY A 35 1.52 1.14 -22.52
C GLY A 35 3.03 1.08 -22.81
N GLY A 36 3.81 2.02 -22.26
CA GLY A 36 5.23 2.17 -22.55
C GLY A 36 5.56 2.98 -23.81
N HIS A 37 4.57 3.64 -24.43
CA HIS A 37 4.79 4.50 -25.59
C HIS A 37 5.30 5.88 -25.21
N ASP A 38 6.32 6.36 -25.93
CA ASP A 38 6.82 7.72 -25.81
C ASP A 38 5.82 8.69 -26.46
N PRO A 39 5.20 9.62 -25.71
CA PRO A 39 4.28 10.62 -26.26
C PRO A 39 4.90 11.41 -27.41
N GLU A 40 6.21 11.65 -27.39
CA GLU A 40 6.90 12.43 -28.43
C GLU A 40 7.04 11.66 -29.76
N SER A 41 7.08 10.31 -29.70
CA SER A 41 7.16 9.43 -30.87
C SER A 41 5.83 9.40 -31.65
N ASP A 42 4.71 9.37 -30.92
CA ASP A 42 3.36 9.27 -31.48
C ASP A 42 2.75 10.65 -31.83
N ALA A 43 3.26 11.73 -31.21
CA ALA A 43 2.79 13.09 -31.43
C ALA A 43 3.31 13.76 -32.72
N ARG A 44 3.38 13.03 -33.84
CA ARG A 44 3.62 13.61 -35.18
C ARG A 44 2.47 14.55 -35.62
N GLY A 45 2.27 15.65 -34.90
CA GLY A 45 1.37 16.76 -35.24
C GLY A 45 0.05 16.83 -34.45
N ALA A 46 -0.33 15.81 -33.67
CA ALA A 46 -1.62 15.82 -32.96
C ALA A 46 -1.47 16.32 -31.51
N LEU A 47 -1.87 17.57 -31.24
CA LEU A 47 -1.92 18.16 -29.89
C LEU A 47 -2.66 17.27 -28.87
N VAL A 48 -3.68 16.56 -29.33
CA VAL A 48 -4.46 15.61 -28.53
C VAL A 48 -3.62 14.42 -28.07
N ALA A 49 -2.79 13.84 -28.95
CA ALA A 49 -1.94 12.71 -28.59
C ALA A 49 -0.89 13.10 -27.54
N ARG A 50 -0.29 14.28 -27.68
CA ARG A 50 0.62 14.85 -26.67
C ARG A 50 -0.07 15.05 -25.32
N SER A 51 -1.25 15.67 -25.32
CA SER A 51 -2.02 15.89 -24.09
C SER A 51 -2.44 14.59 -23.39
N LEU A 52 -2.75 13.54 -24.15
CA LEU A 52 -3.05 12.21 -23.61
C LEU A 52 -1.80 11.57 -22.99
N GLY A 53 -0.64 11.67 -23.65
CA GLY A 53 0.63 11.19 -23.12
C GLY A 53 1.04 11.91 -21.82
N ASP A 54 0.95 13.24 -21.78
CA ASP A 54 1.21 14.03 -20.57
C ASP A 54 0.27 13.63 -19.42
N SER A 55 -1.01 13.39 -19.73
CA SER A 55 -2.01 12.93 -18.76
C SER A 55 -1.68 11.53 -18.22
N ALA A 56 -1.25 10.61 -19.10
CA ALA A 56 -0.84 9.27 -18.69
C ALA A 56 0.37 9.31 -17.74
N ILE A 57 1.38 10.14 -18.04
CA ILE A 57 2.55 10.35 -17.16
C ILE A 57 2.13 10.90 -15.79
N ALA A 58 1.23 11.88 -15.76
CA ALA A 58 0.73 12.45 -14.51
C ALA A 58 -0.03 11.41 -13.66
N LEU A 59 -0.88 10.60 -14.31
CA LEU A 59 -1.63 9.54 -13.65
C LEU A 59 -0.71 8.40 -13.16
N ASP A 60 0.31 8.02 -13.92
CA ASP A 60 1.31 7.03 -13.50
C ASP A 60 2.01 7.44 -12.20
N LYS A 61 2.36 8.73 -12.06
CA LYS A 61 2.91 9.29 -10.81
C LYS A 61 1.93 9.21 -9.65
N ALA A 62 0.65 9.48 -9.90
CA ALA A 62 -0.39 9.37 -8.88
C ALA A 62 -0.59 7.91 -8.44
N ILE A 63 -0.62 6.96 -9.38
CA ILE A 63 -0.68 5.52 -9.12
C ILE A 63 0.50 5.09 -8.26
N GLU A 64 1.72 5.51 -8.62
CA GLU A 64 2.93 5.20 -7.87
C GLU A 64 2.88 5.74 -6.43
N TYR A 65 2.49 7.00 -6.26
CA TYR A 65 2.33 7.62 -4.94
C TYR A 65 1.35 6.82 -4.06
N HIS A 66 0.18 6.46 -4.61
CA HIS A 66 -0.83 5.72 -3.86
C HIS A 66 -0.39 4.29 -3.55
N ALA A 67 0.26 3.59 -4.48
CA ALA A 67 0.82 2.27 -4.24
C ALA A 67 1.84 2.31 -3.09
N GLN A 68 2.77 3.27 -3.09
CA GLN A 68 3.76 3.44 -2.02
C GLN A 68 3.09 3.75 -0.67
N ARG A 69 2.08 4.63 -0.65
CA ARG A 69 1.36 5.00 0.57
C ARG A 69 0.59 3.83 1.18
N ILE A 70 -0.02 2.98 0.35
CA ILE A 70 -0.71 1.77 0.81
C ILE A 70 0.29 0.75 1.36
N ALA A 71 1.43 0.54 0.69
CA ALA A 71 2.48 -0.33 1.20
C ALA A 71 2.97 0.14 2.58
N HIS A 72 3.19 1.45 2.74
CA HIS A 72 3.58 2.05 4.01
C HIS A 72 2.58 1.77 5.14
N PHE A 73 1.27 1.83 4.88
CA PHE A 73 0.27 1.45 5.87
C PHE A 73 0.36 -0.04 6.26
N GLY A 74 0.66 -0.92 5.30
CA GLY A 74 0.90 -2.34 5.60
C GLY A 74 2.13 -2.55 6.51
N ASP A 75 3.17 -1.75 6.33
CA ASP A 75 4.35 -1.81 7.19
C ASP A 75 4.06 -1.27 8.60
N LEU A 76 3.28 -0.20 8.72
CA LEU A 76 2.83 0.30 10.03
C LEU A 76 1.95 -0.72 10.76
N ALA A 77 1.05 -1.41 10.06
CA ALA A 77 0.23 -2.47 10.63
C ALA A 77 1.10 -3.64 11.14
N THR A 78 2.09 -4.07 10.35
CA THR A 78 3.06 -5.10 10.75
C THR A 78 3.86 -4.66 12.00
N LYS A 79 4.36 -3.43 12.00
CA LYS A 79 5.13 -2.88 13.12
C LYS A 79 4.29 -2.84 14.41
N SER A 80 3.02 -2.45 14.29
CA SER A 80 2.08 -2.37 15.41
C SER A 80 1.75 -3.75 15.97
N ALA A 81 1.52 -4.74 15.11
CA ALA A 81 1.29 -6.13 15.51
C ALA A 81 2.48 -6.68 16.31
N ASN A 82 3.70 -6.53 15.78
CA ASN A 82 4.92 -7.00 16.44
C ASN A 82 5.14 -6.31 17.81
N ALA A 83 4.86 -5.02 17.91
CA ALA A 83 4.99 -4.26 19.16
C ALA A 83 3.99 -4.73 20.23
N TYR A 84 2.76 -5.05 19.83
CA TYR A 84 1.75 -5.61 20.72
C TYR A 84 2.17 -7.00 21.21
N GLU A 85 2.56 -7.91 20.30
CA GLU A 85 3.02 -9.25 20.67
C GLU A 85 4.25 -9.24 21.60
N HIS A 86 5.15 -8.29 21.39
CA HIS A 86 6.30 -8.11 22.27
C HIS A 86 5.87 -7.66 23.68
N THR A 87 4.97 -6.67 23.75
CA THR A 87 4.42 -6.17 25.02
C THR A 87 3.68 -7.27 25.78
N GLU A 88 2.84 -8.04 25.09
CA GLU A 88 2.10 -9.17 25.68
C GLU A 88 3.02 -10.28 26.19
N ARG A 89 4.10 -10.59 25.46
CA ARG A 89 5.11 -11.54 25.94
C ARG A 89 5.76 -11.03 27.23
N ASN A 90 6.17 -9.77 27.29
CA ASN A 90 6.80 -9.19 28.47
C ASN A 90 5.84 -9.17 29.67
N ASN A 91 4.57 -8.83 29.46
CA ASN A 91 3.54 -8.87 30.49
C ASN A 91 3.37 -10.28 31.05
N ARG A 92 3.26 -11.30 30.19
CA ARG A 92 3.15 -12.70 30.64
C ARG A 92 4.36 -13.14 31.48
N HIS A 93 5.57 -12.73 31.12
CA HIS A 93 6.78 -13.04 31.91
C HIS A 93 6.78 -12.36 33.28
N ARG A 94 6.20 -11.16 33.40
CA ARG A 94 6.15 -10.40 34.66
C ARG A 94 5.07 -10.89 35.62
N ILE A 95 3.98 -11.45 35.11
CA ILE A 95 2.83 -11.89 35.93
C ILE A 95 2.92 -13.38 36.28
N GLY A 96 3.61 -14.17 35.44
CA GLY A 96 3.83 -15.62 35.66
C GLY A 96 5.16 -15.99 36.31
N GLY A 97 5.98 -15.01 36.69
CA GLY A 97 7.26 -15.18 37.40
C GLY A 97 7.18 -14.74 38.85
#